data_AF-A0A420WWU9-F1
#
_entry.id   AF-A0A420WWU9-F1
#
_cell.length_a   1.000
_cell.length_b   1.000
_cell.length_c   1.000
_cell.angle_alpha   90.00
_cell.angle_beta   90.00
_cell.angle_gamma   90.00
#
_symmetry.space_group_name_H-M   'P 1'
#
loop_
_entity.id
_entity.type
_entity.pdbx_description
1 polymer ?
#
loop_
_entity_poly.entity_id
_entity_poly.type
_entity_poly.pdbx_seq_one_letter_code
_entity_poly.pdbx_strand_id
1 'polypeptide(L)'
;MTTHRLGELLDALEQQASQARSQLESAHQRIHELEVRNQALEQRLGHILDAAGGGASADGPSSLHDTQAAAAAGESPGNAAPERDSVSTEHMATADEPADEAPSPSTGQQASTAVESSPSHGASEAEQPASQPPSPQALLKQWYQRYPNAFFRGHTRPLKIGIHHDLAEREPWPEKLIRRALAGYVNLPRYLKSVRHGNVRVDLDGGEAGEVSEQDAHHAAEQLTSLQQKQREREQQAQSKRMASKLSALASRHGHQ
;
A
#
# COMPACT_ATOMS: atom_id res chain seq x y z
N MET A 1 47.26 -14.69 34.33
CA MET A 1 46.84 -14.77 32.91
C MET A 1 45.39 -14.32 32.69
N THR A 2 44.47 -14.51 33.63
CA THR A 2 43.05 -14.10 33.50
C THR A 2 42.79 -12.59 33.54
N THR A 3 43.60 -11.82 34.28
CA THR A 3 43.45 -10.35 34.40
C THR A 3 43.77 -9.59 33.11
N HIS A 4 44.73 -10.08 32.32
CA HIS A 4 45.12 -9.45 31.06
C HIS A 4 44.02 -9.53 30.00
N ARG A 5 43.38 -10.70 29.87
CA ARG A 5 42.26 -10.93 28.95
C ARG A 5 41.03 -10.09 29.27
N LEU A 6 40.77 -9.82 30.55
CA LEU A 6 39.68 -8.91 30.96
C LEU A 6 39.99 -7.45 30.60
N GLY A 7 41.26 -7.04 30.68
CA GLY A 7 41.70 -5.72 30.22
C GLY A 7 41.50 -5.52 28.73
N GLU A 8 41.93 -6.49 27.91
CA GLU A 8 41.74 -6.45 26.45
C GLU A 8 40.26 -6.34 26.03
N LEU A 9 39.36 -7.05 26.73
CA LEU A 9 37.92 -6.96 26.48
C LEU A 9 37.34 -5.60 26.87
N LEU A 10 37.82 -4.99 27.95
CA LEU A 10 37.39 -3.66 28.38
C LEU A 10 37.83 -2.60 27.37
N ASP A 11 39.08 -2.65 26.92
CA ASP A 11 39.65 -1.75 25.92
C ASP A 11 38.91 -1.89 24.58
N ALA A 12 38.60 -3.11 24.15
CA ALA A 12 37.82 -3.36 22.94
C ALA A 12 36.39 -2.78 23.04
N LEU A 13 35.74 -2.88 24.20
CA LEU A 13 34.43 -2.28 24.44
C LEU A 13 34.48 -0.75 24.42
N GLU A 14 35.52 -0.14 25.00
CA GLU A 14 35.71 1.31 24.98
C GLU A 14 36.00 1.82 23.55
N GLN A 15 36.80 1.09 22.78
CA GLN A 15 37.03 1.35 21.35
C GLN A 15 35.73 1.24 20.55
N GLN A 16 34.92 0.21 20.80
CA GLN A 16 33.64 0.06 20.11
C GLN A 16 32.66 1.20 20.47
N ALA A 17 32.62 1.61 21.73
CA ALA A 17 31.76 2.71 22.18
C ALA A 17 32.20 4.06 21.59
N SER A 18 33.50 4.33 21.52
CA SER A 18 34.04 5.55 20.90
C SER A 18 33.79 5.58 19.39
N GLN A 19 33.97 4.46 18.70
CA GLN A 19 33.62 4.32 17.28
C GLN A 19 32.13 4.61 17.03
N ALA A 20 31.23 4.03 17.82
CA ALA A 20 29.79 4.27 17.70
C ALA A 20 29.41 5.75 17.91
N ARG A 21 30.04 6.43 18.89
CA ARG A 21 29.83 7.87 19.12
C ARG A 21 30.29 8.71 17.93
N SER A 22 31.47 8.42 17.40
CA SER A 22 32.01 9.13 16.21
C SER A 22 31.13 8.94 14.98
N GLN A 23 30.59 7.72 14.77
CA GLN A 23 29.65 7.45 13.69
C GLN A 23 28.36 8.27 13.84
N LEU A 24 27.82 8.36 15.06
CA LEU A 24 26.62 9.14 15.34
C LEU A 24 26.84 10.64 15.12
N GLU A 25 27.99 11.17 15.54
CA GLU A 25 28.38 12.55 15.26
C GLU A 25 28.51 12.82 13.75
N SER A 26 29.15 11.91 13.01
CA SER A 26 29.28 12.03 11.55
C SER A 26 27.93 11.98 10.84
N ALA A 27 27.00 11.14 11.32
CA ALA A 27 25.66 11.05 10.78
C ALA A 27 24.87 12.33 11.04
N HIS A 28 24.95 12.90 12.26
CA HIS A 28 24.32 14.18 12.58
C HIS A 28 24.87 15.32 11.73
N GLN A 29 26.18 15.38 11.52
CA GLN A 29 26.80 16.38 10.64
C GLN A 29 26.28 16.25 9.21
N ARG A 30 26.15 15.01 8.70
CA ARG A 30 25.63 14.77 7.35
C ARG A 30 24.16 15.15 7.22
N ILE A 31 23.34 14.86 8.22
CA ILE A 31 21.93 15.27 8.26
C ILE A 31 21.85 16.80 8.22
N HIS A 32 22.62 17.50 9.06
CA HIS A 32 22.64 18.94 9.10
C HIS A 32 23.07 19.56 7.76
N GLU A 33 24.11 19.01 7.11
CA GLU A 33 24.54 19.45 5.77
C GLU A 33 23.43 19.30 4.72
N LEU A 34 22.72 18.17 4.75
CA LEU A 34 21.61 17.90 3.83
C LEU A 34 20.43 18.83 4.09
N GLU A 35 20.10 19.11 5.36
CA GLU A 35 19.04 20.06 5.72
C GLU A 35 19.36 21.47 5.21
N VAL A 36 20.59 21.96 5.42
CA VAL A 36 21.03 23.27 4.92
C VAL A 36 20.96 23.31 3.38
N ARG A 37 21.40 22.25 2.71
CA ARG A 37 21.32 22.15 1.24
C ARG A 37 19.87 22.17 0.75
N ASN A 38 18.99 21.42 1.41
CA ASN A 38 17.58 21.37 1.06
C ASN A 38 16.91 22.73 1.27
N GLN A 39 17.17 23.41 2.38
CA GLN A 39 16.68 24.77 2.62
C GLN A 39 17.14 25.75 1.53
N ALA A 40 18.41 25.67 1.11
CA ALA A 40 18.92 26.51 0.03
C ALA A 40 18.23 26.22 -1.32
N LEU A 41 17.91 24.96 -1.60
CA LEU A 41 17.15 24.56 -2.79
C LEU A 41 15.71 25.08 -2.73
N GLU A 42 15.04 24.94 -1.59
CA GLU A 42 13.69 25.46 -1.36
C GLU A 42 13.63 26.98 -1.52
N GLN A 43 14.60 27.71 -0.96
CA GLN A 43 14.73 29.15 -1.15
C GLN A 43 14.90 29.51 -2.64
N ARG A 44 15.75 28.79 -3.36
CA ARG A 44 15.95 29.00 -4.80
C ARG A 44 14.67 28.74 -5.60
N LEU A 45 13.94 27.69 -5.26
CA LEU A 45 12.64 27.40 -5.89
C LEU A 45 11.62 28.50 -5.59
N GLY A 46 11.56 28.99 -4.35
CA GLY A 46 10.73 30.14 -3.96
C GLY A 46 11.06 31.37 -4.80
N HIS A 47 12.35 31.72 -4.92
CA HIS A 47 12.78 32.84 -5.75
C HIS A 47 12.40 32.68 -7.24
N ILE A 48 12.46 31.46 -7.79
CA ILE A 48 12.06 31.20 -9.18
C ILE A 48 10.54 31.38 -9.34
N LEU A 49 9.75 30.88 -8.39
CA LEU A 49 8.29 31.01 -8.40
C LEU A 49 7.87 32.48 -8.23
N ASP A 50 8.51 33.24 -7.35
CA ASP A 50 8.27 34.68 -7.18
C ASP A 50 8.67 35.47 -8.44
N ALA A 51 9.82 35.14 -9.04
CA ALA A 51 10.25 35.75 -10.30
C ALA A 51 9.29 35.42 -11.47
N ALA A 52 8.69 34.24 -11.47
CA ALA A 52 7.67 33.84 -12.44
C ALA A 52 6.29 34.47 -12.14
N GLY A 53 5.98 34.76 -10.87
CA GLY A 53 4.73 35.35 -10.40
C GLY A 53 4.68 36.89 -10.41
N GLY A 54 5.84 37.56 -10.48
CA GLY A 54 6.00 39.02 -10.38
C GLY A 54 5.50 39.87 -11.57
N GLY A 55 4.59 39.34 -12.40
CA GLY A 55 4.00 40.04 -13.55
C GLY A 55 2.56 40.56 -13.35
N ALA A 56 1.98 40.47 -12.16
CA ALA A 56 0.61 40.93 -11.90
C ALA A 56 0.53 41.81 -10.65
N SER A 57 0.25 43.08 -10.86
CA SER A 57 0.12 44.11 -9.83
C SER A 57 -1.18 44.01 -9.00
N ALA A 58 -1.05 44.41 -7.74
CA ALA A 58 -1.97 45.22 -6.92
C ALA A 58 -2.97 44.55 -5.95
N ASP A 59 -2.80 44.99 -4.69
CA ASP A 59 -3.74 45.24 -3.59
C ASP A 59 -4.32 44.10 -2.72
N GLY A 60 -3.98 44.18 -1.43
CA GLY A 60 -4.74 43.61 -0.31
C GLY A 60 -3.88 43.10 0.86
N PRO A 61 -3.82 43.81 2.00
CA PRO A 61 -3.17 43.30 3.21
C PRO A 61 -4.19 42.67 4.15
N SER A 62 -3.95 41.45 4.65
CA SER A 62 -4.51 40.99 5.94
C SER A 62 -3.91 39.68 6.45
N SER A 63 -3.48 39.75 7.72
CA SER A 63 -3.50 38.72 8.77
C SER A 63 -2.62 37.47 8.58
N LEU A 64 -1.46 37.38 9.23
CA LEU A 64 -1.32 36.90 10.63
C LEU A 64 -2.18 35.67 10.94
N HIS A 65 -1.66 34.47 10.69
CA HIS A 65 -1.94 33.30 11.56
C HIS A 65 -0.68 32.43 11.69
N ASP A 66 -0.16 32.47 12.91
CA ASP A 66 0.78 31.56 13.51
C ASP A 66 0.09 30.19 13.71
N THR A 67 0.57 29.10 13.08
CA THR A 67 0.46 27.75 13.67
C THR A 67 1.44 26.75 13.06
N GLN A 68 2.46 26.45 13.86
CA GLN A 68 3.12 25.17 14.11
C GLN A 68 2.69 23.90 13.34
N ALA A 69 3.71 23.25 12.75
CA ALA A 69 3.96 21.80 12.65
C ALA A 69 3.04 20.90 11.81
N ALA A 70 3.48 20.70 10.56
CA ALA A 70 3.89 19.43 9.95
C ALA A 70 2.96 18.20 10.02
N ALA A 71 2.37 17.86 8.87
CA ALA A 71 2.46 16.51 8.30
C ALA A 71 2.00 16.48 6.83
N ALA A 72 2.86 15.87 6.00
CA ALA A 72 2.53 14.94 4.92
C ALA A 72 1.95 15.46 3.58
N ALA A 73 2.77 15.24 2.56
CA ALA A 73 2.51 14.38 1.40
C ALA A 73 1.73 14.93 0.20
N GLY A 74 2.32 14.63 -0.97
CA GLY A 74 1.67 14.54 -2.28
C GLY A 74 1.59 15.88 -3.01
N GLU A 75 1.79 15.98 -4.31
CA GLU A 75 2.17 15.03 -5.35
C GLU A 75 2.45 15.91 -6.59
N SER A 76 3.20 15.35 -7.56
CA SER A 76 3.44 15.82 -8.94
C SER A 76 2.16 16.30 -9.69
N PRO A 77 2.18 16.86 -10.93
CA PRO A 77 3.17 16.64 -12.02
C PRO A 77 3.45 17.83 -12.98
N GLY A 78 4.53 17.73 -13.75
CA GLY A 78 4.87 18.67 -14.82
C GLY A 78 5.06 17.97 -16.17
N ASN A 79 4.04 18.09 -17.00
CA ASN A 79 3.93 17.68 -18.39
C ASN A 79 4.72 18.63 -19.35
N ALA A 80 4.90 18.20 -20.61
CA ALA A 80 5.36 18.95 -21.80
C ALA A 80 6.88 19.23 -21.91
N ALA A 81 7.66 18.57 -22.80
CA ALA A 81 7.79 18.74 -24.28
C ALA A 81 8.43 20.09 -24.69
N PRO A 82 9.01 20.29 -25.90
CA PRO A 82 9.48 19.38 -26.99
C PRO A 82 10.98 19.67 -27.35
N GLU A 83 11.67 19.07 -28.32
CA GLU A 83 11.68 19.45 -29.74
C GLU A 83 12.60 18.55 -30.60
N ARG A 84 12.01 18.02 -31.68
CA ARG A 84 12.44 18.06 -33.11
C ARG A 84 13.89 17.63 -33.47
N ASP A 85 14.02 16.59 -34.30
CA ASP A 85 14.18 16.80 -35.74
C ASP A 85 13.85 15.52 -36.54
N SER A 86 13.40 15.75 -37.76
CA SER A 86 12.81 14.82 -38.70
C SER A 86 13.89 14.16 -39.56
N VAL A 87 13.62 12.98 -40.13
CA VAL A 87 13.71 12.76 -41.58
C VAL A 87 12.96 11.47 -41.94
N SER A 88 12.12 11.63 -42.96
CA SER A 88 11.29 10.67 -43.65
C SER A 88 12.05 9.54 -44.35
N THR A 89 11.35 8.44 -44.64
CA THR A 89 11.28 7.67 -45.91
C THR A 89 10.53 6.37 -45.58
N GLU A 90 9.20 6.33 -45.68
CA GLU A 90 8.38 5.98 -46.86
C GLU A 90 8.04 4.49 -47.02
N HIS A 91 6.74 4.28 -47.32
CA HIS A 91 6.09 3.16 -48.01
C HIS A 91 5.84 1.87 -47.21
N MET A 92 4.75 1.10 -47.35
CA MET A 92 3.45 1.07 -48.08
C MET A 92 2.92 -0.36 -47.70
N ALA A 93 1.66 -0.71 -47.48
CA ALA A 93 0.42 -0.44 -48.18
C ALA A 93 -0.77 -1.06 -47.41
N THR A 94 -1.95 -0.48 -47.64
CA THR A 94 -3.24 -1.15 -47.99
C THR A 94 -3.88 -2.07 -46.93
N ALA A 95 -4.95 -1.63 -46.25
CA ALA A 95 -6.35 -1.41 -46.68
C ALA A 95 -7.22 -2.66 -46.48
N ASP A 96 -8.33 -2.51 -45.75
CA ASP A 96 -9.72 -2.61 -46.25
C ASP A 96 -10.67 -3.03 -45.10
N GLU A 97 -11.38 -2.06 -44.54
CA GLU A 97 -12.77 -2.20 -44.09
C GLU A 97 -13.66 -1.97 -45.35
N PRO A 98 -14.93 -2.44 -45.47
CA PRO A 98 -15.96 -2.32 -44.42
C PRO A 98 -17.16 -3.32 -44.44
N ALA A 99 -18.04 -3.13 -43.46
CA ALA A 99 -19.52 -3.19 -43.51
C ALA A 99 -20.33 -4.52 -43.54
N ASP A 100 -21.30 -4.53 -42.61
CA ASP A 100 -22.74 -4.79 -42.78
C ASP A 100 -23.42 -6.10 -42.28
N GLU A 101 -24.62 -5.85 -41.75
CA GLU A 101 -25.83 -6.67 -41.71
C GLU A 101 -25.96 -7.91 -40.79
N ALA A 102 -26.77 -7.72 -39.73
CA ALA A 102 -27.66 -8.77 -39.19
C ALA A 102 -28.86 -8.95 -40.14
N PRO A 103 -29.49 -10.14 -40.26
CA PRO A 103 -30.58 -10.49 -39.34
C PRO A 103 -30.78 -12.01 -39.05
N SER A 104 -31.58 -12.31 -38.02
CA SER A 104 -32.12 -13.65 -37.68
C SER A 104 -33.17 -14.15 -38.71
N PRO A 105 -33.62 -15.44 -38.72
CA PRO A 105 -34.68 -15.90 -37.82
C PRO A 105 -34.83 -17.43 -37.53
N SER A 106 -35.83 -17.75 -36.70
CA SER A 106 -36.60 -19.01 -36.50
C SER A 106 -35.98 -20.14 -35.66
N THR A 107 -36.56 -20.55 -34.53
CA THR A 107 -37.91 -21.10 -34.17
C THR A 107 -37.95 -22.62 -34.16
N GLY A 108 -38.40 -23.15 -33.01
CA GLY A 108 -38.91 -24.52 -32.81
C GLY A 108 -38.11 -25.28 -31.73
N GLN A 109 -38.69 -25.96 -30.75
CA GLN A 109 -40.08 -26.17 -30.36
C GLN A 109 -40.05 -26.96 -29.02
N GLN A 110 -40.90 -26.54 -28.07
CA GLN A 110 -41.63 -27.35 -27.08
C GLN A 110 -40.89 -28.37 -26.17
N ALA A 111 -41.07 -28.22 -24.85
CA ALA A 111 -42.07 -29.04 -24.13
C ALA A 111 -42.17 -28.61 -22.65
N SER A 112 -43.40 -28.33 -22.25
CA SER A 112 -43.86 -28.04 -20.90
C SER A 112 -43.71 -29.22 -19.95
N THR A 113 -43.60 -28.96 -18.64
CA THR A 113 -44.60 -29.39 -17.65
C THR A 113 -44.34 -28.73 -16.30
N ALA A 114 -45.35 -28.03 -15.80
CA ALA A 114 -45.44 -27.53 -14.45
C ALA A 114 -45.90 -28.65 -13.50
N VAL A 115 -45.37 -28.70 -12.29
CA VAL A 115 -46.11 -29.14 -11.10
C VAL A 115 -45.63 -28.34 -9.90
N GLU A 116 -46.55 -27.54 -9.37
CA GLU A 116 -46.52 -26.82 -8.11
C GLU A 116 -46.80 -27.79 -6.96
N SER A 117 -46.06 -27.69 -5.84
CA SER A 117 -46.55 -27.86 -4.44
C SER A 117 -45.38 -27.97 -3.44
N SER A 118 -45.20 -26.92 -2.62
CA SER A 118 -44.67 -26.98 -1.24
C SER A 118 -45.82 -27.45 -0.29
N PRO A 119 -45.63 -27.89 0.99
CA PRO A 119 -44.66 -27.36 1.96
C PRO A 119 -44.13 -28.29 3.13
N SER A 120 -43.16 -27.72 3.86
CA SER A 120 -42.90 -27.75 5.32
C SER A 120 -42.22 -28.96 6.02
N HIS A 121 -41.07 -28.66 6.66
CA HIS A 121 -40.65 -28.83 8.07
C HIS A 121 -39.13 -29.16 8.11
N GLY A 122 -38.20 -28.46 8.76
CA GLY A 122 -38.21 -27.33 9.69
C GLY A 122 -36.92 -27.36 10.54
N ALA A 123 -36.25 -26.20 10.67
CA ALA A 123 -35.17 -25.78 11.58
C ALA A 123 -33.77 -26.43 11.41
N SER A 124 -32.66 -25.67 11.27
CA SER A 124 -32.37 -24.39 11.94
C SER A 124 -31.59 -23.42 11.04
N GLU A 125 -32.23 -22.27 10.80
CA GLU A 125 -31.63 -21.02 10.36
C GLU A 125 -30.64 -20.45 11.37
N ALA A 126 -29.60 -19.81 10.83
CA ALA A 126 -29.10 -18.54 11.33
C ALA A 126 -28.78 -17.65 10.12
N GLU A 127 -29.80 -17.37 9.31
CA GLU A 127 -29.87 -16.19 8.46
C GLU A 127 -30.26 -15.01 9.37
N GLN A 128 -29.41 -13.99 9.43
CA GLN A 128 -29.71 -12.71 10.06
C GLN A 128 -29.37 -11.55 9.10
N PRO A 129 -30.10 -10.43 9.18
CA PRO A 129 -30.63 -9.71 8.03
C PRO A 129 -29.74 -8.58 7.53
N ALA A 130 -30.04 -8.15 6.30
CA ALA A 130 -29.41 -7.07 5.54
C ALA A 130 -29.62 -5.65 6.12
N SER A 131 -29.17 -5.38 7.36
CA SER A 131 -29.27 -4.04 7.94
C SER A 131 -28.04 -3.54 8.73
N GLN A 132 -26.95 -4.30 8.77
CA GLN A 132 -25.67 -3.80 9.25
C GLN A 132 -24.64 -3.87 8.12
N PRO A 133 -23.86 -2.81 7.87
CA PRO A 133 -22.78 -2.88 6.90
C PRO A 133 -21.82 -4.00 7.31
N PRO A 134 -21.46 -4.91 6.39
CA PRO A 134 -20.61 -6.04 6.71
C PRO A 134 -19.28 -5.55 7.25
N SER A 135 -18.70 -6.29 8.19
CA SER A 135 -17.35 -5.97 8.66
C SER A 135 -16.37 -5.93 7.47
N PRO A 136 -15.33 -5.07 7.49
CA PRO A 136 -14.38 -4.97 6.37
C PRO A 136 -13.72 -6.31 6.00
N GLN A 137 -13.50 -7.19 6.99
CA GLN A 137 -12.98 -8.54 6.75
C GLN A 137 -14.01 -9.47 6.12
N ALA A 138 -15.29 -9.36 6.49
CA ALA A 138 -16.38 -10.11 5.86
C ALA A 138 -16.54 -9.70 4.38
N LEU A 139 -16.44 -8.40 4.10
CA LEU A 139 -16.47 -7.89 2.73
C LEU A 139 -15.29 -8.42 1.90
N LEU A 140 -14.07 -8.40 2.44
CA LEU A 140 -12.92 -8.99 1.78
C LEU A 140 -13.10 -10.51 1.55
N LYS A 141 -13.74 -11.22 2.49
CA LYS A 141 -14.07 -12.65 2.32
C LYS A 141 -15.01 -12.88 1.14
N GLN A 142 -15.99 -12.01 0.93
CA GLN A 142 -16.90 -12.05 -0.22
C GLN A 142 -16.16 -11.77 -1.52
N TRP A 143 -15.25 -10.80 -1.55
CA TRP A 143 -14.46 -10.50 -2.76
C TRP A 143 -13.57 -11.66 -3.21
N TYR A 144 -13.03 -12.46 -2.29
CA TYR A 144 -12.33 -13.69 -2.67
C TYR A 144 -13.20 -14.73 -3.40
N GLN A 145 -14.53 -14.65 -3.28
CA GLN A 145 -15.45 -15.54 -3.99
C GLN A 145 -15.98 -14.87 -5.27
N ARG A 146 -16.26 -13.57 -5.22
CA ARG A 146 -16.85 -12.81 -6.32
C ARG A 146 -15.85 -12.41 -7.40
N TYR A 147 -14.61 -12.11 -7.03
CA TYR A 147 -13.54 -11.66 -7.93
C TYR A 147 -12.31 -12.58 -7.83
N PRO A 148 -12.43 -13.86 -8.26
CA PRO A 148 -11.35 -14.84 -8.13
C PRO A 148 -10.12 -14.50 -8.96
N ASN A 149 -10.27 -13.68 -10.02
CA ASN A 149 -9.18 -13.30 -10.91
C ASN A 149 -8.30 -12.16 -10.35
N ALA A 150 -8.83 -11.38 -9.41
CA ALA A 150 -8.15 -10.25 -8.79
C ALA A 150 -7.66 -10.57 -7.36
N PHE A 151 -8.52 -11.21 -6.56
CA PHE A 151 -8.26 -11.49 -5.15
C PHE A 151 -7.93 -12.97 -4.93
N PHE A 152 -6.67 -13.24 -4.57
CA PHE A 152 -6.17 -14.59 -4.35
C PHE A 152 -5.83 -14.83 -2.88
N ARG A 153 -6.25 -15.98 -2.35
CA ARG A 153 -5.96 -16.40 -0.96
C ARG A 153 -4.55 -16.96 -0.79
N GLY A 154 -3.91 -17.42 -1.86
CA GLY A 154 -2.57 -18.00 -1.83
C GLY A 154 -1.51 -17.01 -2.28
N HIS A 155 -1.41 -16.82 -3.60
CA HIS A 155 -0.46 -15.93 -4.27
C HIS A 155 -1.16 -14.61 -4.65
N THR A 156 -0.98 -13.58 -3.84
CA THR A 156 -1.48 -12.24 -4.17
C THR A 156 -0.73 -11.68 -5.36
N ARG A 157 -1.45 -11.01 -6.27
CA ARG A 157 -0.89 -10.25 -7.39
C ARG A 157 -1.06 -8.75 -7.14
N PRO A 158 -0.19 -7.89 -7.70
CA PRO A 158 -0.38 -6.43 -7.65
C PRO A 158 -1.72 -6.06 -8.28
N LEU A 159 -2.51 -5.23 -7.59
CA LEU A 159 -3.81 -4.77 -8.11
C LEU A 159 -3.64 -3.49 -8.94
N LYS A 160 -4.61 -3.24 -9.82
CA LYS A 160 -4.78 -1.97 -10.55
C LYS A 160 -4.78 -0.78 -9.59
N ILE A 161 -4.09 0.30 -9.96
CA ILE A 161 -4.15 1.57 -9.23
C ILE A 161 -5.56 2.14 -9.40
N GLY A 162 -6.21 2.54 -8.30
CA GLY A 162 -7.58 3.04 -8.36
C GLY A 162 -8.67 1.97 -8.38
N ILE A 163 -8.35 0.69 -8.14
CA ILE A 163 -9.33 -0.43 -8.14
C ILE A 163 -10.52 -0.24 -7.18
N HIS A 164 -10.41 0.68 -6.21
CA HIS A 164 -11.49 1.01 -5.30
C HIS A 164 -12.65 1.76 -5.97
N HIS A 165 -12.41 2.48 -7.07
CA HIS A 165 -13.47 3.09 -7.89
C HIS A 165 -14.26 2.00 -8.63
N ASP A 166 -13.56 1.09 -9.31
CA ASP A 166 -14.17 -0.05 -10.00
C ASP A 166 -15.01 -0.91 -9.03
N LEU A 167 -14.54 -1.07 -7.78
CA LEU A 167 -15.30 -1.76 -6.72
C LEU A 167 -16.52 -0.97 -6.25
N ALA A 168 -16.43 0.36 -6.15
CA ALA A 168 -17.54 1.21 -5.73
C ALA A 168 -18.67 1.26 -6.78
N GLU A 169 -18.34 1.06 -8.06
CA GLU A 169 -19.34 0.94 -9.13
C GLU A 169 -20.07 -0.40 -9.13
N ARG A 170 -19.37 -1.50 -8.78
CA ARG A 170 -19.92 -2.87 -8.81
C ARG A 170 -20.57 -3.30 -7.50
N GLU A 171 -20.20 -2.68 -6.38
CA GLU A 171 -20.71 -3.02 -5.05
C GLU A 171 -21.54 -1.90 -4.43
N PRO A 172 -22.67 -2.21 -3.76
CA PRO A 172 -23.54 -1.21 -3.14
C PRO A 172 -23.02 -0.76 -1.76
N TRP A 173 -21.70 -0.62 -1.61
CA TRP A 173 -21.06 -0.27 -0.34
C TRP A 173 -20.40 1.11 -0.40
N PRO A 174 -20.39 1.87 0.71
CA PRO A 174 -19.73 3.16 0.73
C PRO A 174 -18.22 2.99 0.53
N GLU A 175 -17.62 3.89 -0.25
CA GLU A 175 -16.22 3.85 -0.64
C GLU A 175 -15.27 3.73 0.57
N LYS A 176 -15.61 4.37 1.70
CA LYS A 176 -14.86 4.28 2.96
C LYS A 176 -14.72 2.83 3.47
N LEU A 177 -15.78 2.03 3.37
CA LEU A 177 -15.77 0.62 3.77
C LEU A 177 -14.91 -0.20 2.80
N ILE A 178 -15.03 0.09 1.50
CA ILE A 178 -14.24 -0.55 0.43
C ILE A 178 -12.75 -0.31 0.66
N ARG A 179 -12.34 0.95 0.84
CA ARG A 179 -10.94 1.31 1.14
C ARG A 179 -10.46 0.62 2.42
N ARG A 180 -11.29 0.54 3.46
CA ARG A 180 -10.94 -0.15 4.71
C ARG A 180 -10.74 -1.66 4.52
N ALA A 181 -11.60 -2.31 3.76
CA ALA A 181 -11.46 -3.73 3.41
C ALA A 181 -10.23 -3.97 2.54
N LEU A 182 -10.01 -3.12 1.53
CA LEU A 182 -8.86 -3.18 0.62
C LEU A 182 -7.53 -2.98 1.36
N ALA A 183 -7.47 -2.03 2.30
CA ALA A 183 -6.31 -1.83 3.18
C ALA A 183 -5.96 -3.13 3.95
N GLY A 184 -6.97 -3.92 4.30
CA GLY A 184 -6.80 -5.23 4.91
C GLY A 184 -6.25 -6.31 3.98
N TYR A 185 -6.20 -6.08 2.66
CA TYR A 185 -5.60 -6.98 1.66
C TYR A 185 -4.21 -6.51 1.23
N VAL A 186 -4.07 -5.23 0.89
CA VAL A 186 -2.82 -4.68 0.34
C VAL A 186 -1.69 -4.55 1.39
N ASN A 187 -2.04 -4.44 2.67
CA ASN A 187 -1.04 -4.39 3.75
C ASN A 187 -0.56 -5.79 4.21
N LEU A 188 -1.01 -6.86 3.56
CA LEU A 188 -0.53 -8.19 3.90
C LEU A 188 0.94 -8.35 3.51
N PRO A 189 1.77 -9.02 4.34
CA PRO A 189 3.15 -9.32 3.99
C PRO A 189 3.30 -10.07 2.65
N ARG A 190 2.32 -10.90 2.28
CA ARG A 190 2.32 -11.59 0.98
C ARG A 190 2.06 -10.65 -0.20
N TYR A 191 1.18 -9.66 -0.04
CA TYR A 191 0.89 -8.68 -1.08
C TYR A 191 2.12 -7.83 -1.35
N LEU A 192 2.73 -7.28 -0.31
CA LEU A 192 3.95 -6.49 -0.42
C LEU A 192 5.10 -7.27 -1.10
N LYS A 193 5.22 -8.58 -0.85
CA LYS A 193 6.21 -9.44 -1.54
C LYS A 193 5.95 -9.62 -3.04
N SER A 194 4.70 -9.51 -3.47
CA SER A 194 4.29 -9.65 -4.87
C SER A 194 4.45 -8.36 -5.68
N VAL A 195 4.51 -7.21 -5.01
CA VAL A 195 4.77 -5.91 -5.65
C VAL A 195 6.27 -5.80 -5.92
N ARG A 196 6.67 -6.14 -7.14
CA ARG A 196 8.04 -6.04 -7.64
C ARG A 196 8.04 -5.30 -8.96
N HIS A 197 9.12 -4.58 -9.25
CA HIS A 197 9.28 -3.85 -10.50
C HIS A 197 9.01 -4.75 -11.72
N GLY A 198 8.22 -4.26 -12.68
CA GLY A 198 7.87 -4.98 -13.90
C GLY A 198 6.80 -6.06 -13.74
N ASN A 199 6.26 -6.27 -12.53
CA ASN A 199 5.11 -7.16 -12.38
C ASN A 199 3.84 -6.47 -12.91
N VAL A 200 3.04 -7.24 -13.65
CA VAL A 200 1.76 -6.79 -14.20
C VAL A 200 0.71 -6.69 -13.10
N ARG A 201 0.01 -5.55 -13.07
CA ARG A 201 -1.14 -5.28 -12.21
C ARG A 201 -2.39 -5.90 -12.82
N VAL A 202 -3.28 -6.41 -11.97
CA VAL A 202 -4.56 -7.01 -12.39
C VAL A 202 -5.74 -6.13 -12.03
N ASP A 203 -6.70 -6.03 -12.95
CA ASP A 203 -8.03 -5.45 -12.67
C ASP A 203 -8.96 -6.49 -12.01
N LEU A 204 -10.24 -6.12 -11.83
CA LEU A 204 -11.26 -6.99 -11.21
C LEU A 204 -11.66 -8.19 -12.08
N ASP A 205 -11.54 -8.07 -13.40
CA ASP A 205 -11.93 -9.10 -14.36
C ASP A 205 -10.75 -10.04 -14.69
N GLY A 206 -9.53 -9.67 -14.30
CA GLY A 206 -8.28 -10.41 -14.52
C GLY A 206 -7.42 -9.87 -15.66
N GLY A 207 -7.81 -8.75 -16.26
CA GLY A 207 -7.06 -8.05 -17.30
C GLY A 207 -5.81 -7.36 -16.76
N GLU A 208 -4.86 -7.13 -17.66
CA GLU A 208 -3.62 -6.40 -17.37
C GLU A 208 -3.91 -4.91 -17.28
N ALA A 209 -3.60 -4.31 -16.13
CA ALA A 209 -3.94 -2.93 -15.81
C ALA A 209 -2.68 -2.10 -15.49
N GLY A 210 -1.65 -2.28 -16.30
CA GLY A 210 -0.35 -1.62 -16.18
C GLY A 210 0.67 -2.43 -15.37
N GLU A 211 1.84 -1.84 -15.16
CA GLU A 211 2.97 -2.47 -14.47
C GLU A 211 3.29 -1.78 -13.14
N VAL A 212 4.05 -2.47 -12.29
CA VAL A 212 4.57 -1.91 -11.03
C VAL A 212 5.83 -1.09 -11.32
N SER A 213 5.79 0.20 -10.98
CA SER A 213 6.92 1.11 -11.05
C SER A 213 8.01 0.76 -10.02
N GLU A 214 9.24 1.23 -10.25
CA GLU A 214 10.37 1.02 -9.34
C GLU A 214 10.11 1.65 -7.98
N GLN A 215 9.48 2.83 -7.97
CA GLN A 215 9.11 3.55 -6.74
C GLN A 215 8.09 2.75 -5.91
N ASP A 216 7.09 2.17 -6.57
CA ASP A 216 6.08 1.33 -5.91
C ASP A 216 6.70 0.08 -5.29
N ALA A 217 7.63 -0.56 -6.02
CA ALA A 217 8.34 -1.74 -5.54
C ALA A 217 9.23 -1.40 -4.34
N HIS A 218 9.94 -0.27 -4.38
CA HIS A 218 10.75 0.22 -3.26
C HIS A 218 9.89 0.47 -2.01
N HIS A 219 8.80 1.21 -2.17
CA HIS A 219 7.88 1.50 -1.07
C HIS A 219 7.24 0.23 -0.48
N ALA A 220 6.90 -0.76 -1.31
CA ALA A 220 6.40 -2.04 -0.84
C ALA A 220 7.47 -2.82 -0.03
N ALA A 221 8.73 -2.76 -0.46
CA ALA A 221 9.84 -3.37 0.26
C ALA A 221 10.07 -2.72 1.64
N GLU A 222 10.04 -1.39 1.72
CA GLU A 222 10.15 -0.64 2.98
C GLU A 222 9.00 -0.94 3.95
N GLN A 223 7.77 -1.01 3.44
CA GLN A 223 6.63 -1.40 4.28
C GLN A 223 6.78 -2.82 4.82
N LEU A 224 7.28 -3.75 3.99
CA LEU A 224 7.50 -5.13 4.40
C LEU A 224 8.56 -5.23 5.51
N THR A 225 9.66 -4.49 5.40
CA THR A 225 10.70 -4.48 6.44
C THR A 225 10.18 -3.87 7.74
N SER A 226 9.42 -2.75 7.67
CA SER A 226 8.78 -2.14 8.83
C SER A 226 7.80 -3.10 9.53
N LEU A 227 6.97 -3.82 8.77
CA LEU A 227 6.04 -4.81 9.33
C LEU A 227 6.77 -5.97 10.01
N GLN A 228 7.84 -6.48 9.40
CA GLN A 228 8.65 -7.55 9.98
C GLN A 228 9.35 -7.09 11.26
N GLN A 229 9.89 -5.87 11.28
CA GLN A 229 10.49 -5.32 12.49
C GLN A 229 9.48 -5.19 13.63
N LYS A 230 8.32 -4.59 13.37
CA LYS A 230 7.23 -4.47 14.35
C LYS A 230 6.76 -5.83 14.85
N GLN A 231 6.73 -6.84 13.98
CA GLN A 231 6.40 -8.21 14.38
C GLN A 231 7.44 -8.79 15.34
N ARG A 232 8.74 -8.68 15.00
CA ARG A 232 9.83 -9.15 15.88
C ARG A 232 9.82 -8.48 17.24
N GLU A 233 9.60 -7.16 17.29
CA GLU A 233 9.50 -6.42 18.55
C GLU A 233 8.32 -6.89 19.41
N ARG A 234 7.15 -7.10 18.80
CA ARG A 234 5.97 -7.64 19.50
C ARG A 234 6.21 -9.05 20.03
N GLU A 235 6.87 -9.90 19.25
CA GLU A 235 7.22 -11.26 19.66
C GLU A 235 8.22 -11.27 20.82
N GLN A 236 9.26 -10.44 20.77
CA GLN A 236 10.22 -10.28 21.86
C GLN A 236 9.55 -9.77 23.14
N GLN A 237 8.66 -8.78 23.04
CA GLN A 237 7.89 -8.29 24.19
C GLN A 237 6.93 -9.34 24.75
N ALA A 238 6.29 -10.13 23.90
CA ALA A 238 5.42 -11.22 24.34
C ALA A 238 6.23 -12.32 25.04
N GLN A 239 7.43 -12.63 24.55
CA GLN A 239 8.34 -13.59 25.17
C GLN A 239 8.86 -13.10 26.52
N SER A 240 9.30 -11.85 26.63
CA SER A 240 9.79 -11.29 27.90
C SER A 240 8.69 -11.27 28.96
N LYS A 241 7.46 -10.86 28.61
CA LYS A 241 6.28 -10.91 29.49
C LYS A 241 5.97 -12.35 29.95
N ARG A 242 6.03 -13.33 29.04
CA ARG A 242 5.84 -14.76 29.37
C ARG A 242 6.92 -15.26 30.33
N MET A 243 8.18 -14.88 30.12
CA MET A 243 9.28 -15.27 31.01
C MET A 243 9.14 -14.63 32.39
N ALA A 244 8.81 -13.34 32.47
CA ALA A 244 8.56 -12.64 33.72
C ALA A 244 7.40 -13.26 34.52
N SER A 245 6.30 -13.61 33.86
CA SER A 245 5.16 -14.29 34.50
C SER A 245 5.55 -15.67 35.05
N LYS A 246 6.36 -16.45 34.33
CA LYS A 246 6.87 -17.76 34.81
C LYS A 246 7.81 -17.60 36.00
N LEU A 247 8.72 -16.62 35.96
CA LEU A 247 9.63 -16.30 37.06
C LEU A 247 8.85 -15.90 38.32
N SER A 248 7.84 -15.04 38.17
CA SER A 248 6.94 -14.65 39.26
C SER A 248 6.20 -15.85 39.86
N ALA A 249 5.61 -16.71 39.02
CA ALA A 249 4.90 -17.91 39.49
C ALA A 249 5.81 -18.91 40.24
N LEU A 250 7.06 -19.08 39.79
CA LEU A 250 8.05 -19.92 40.47
C LEU A 250 8.46 -19.35 41.83
N ALA A 251 8.64 -18.03 41.93
CA ALA A 251 8.96 -17.34 43.18
C ALA A 251 7.83 -17.47 44.20
N SER A 252 6.57 -17.28 43.77
CA SER A 252 5.39 -17.45 44.65
C SER A 252 5.23 -18.88 45.16
N ARG A 253 5.60 -19.90 44.36
CA ARG A 253 5.51 -21.31 44.77
C ARG A 253 6.53 -21.68 45.87
N HIS A 254 7.72 -21.07 45.86
CA HIS A 254 8.78 -21.37 46.82
C HIS A 254 8.73 -20.51 48.09
N GLY A 255 7.96 -19.41 48.10
CA GLY A 255 7.76 -18.56 49.29
C GLY A 255 6.68 -19.04 50.27
N HIS A 256 6.16 -20.27 50.12
CA HIS A 256 5.10 -20.86 50.95
C HIS A 256 5.51 -22.18 51.63
N GLN A 257 6.81 -22.43 51.75
CA GLN A 257 7.37 -23.55 52.53
C GLN A 257 8.18 -23.05 53.71
#